data_AF-A0AAV4J0M3-F1
#
_entry.id   AF-A0AAV4J0M3-F1
#
_cell.length_a   1.000
_cell.length_b   1.000
_cell.length_c   1.000
_cell.angle_alpha   90.00
_cell.angle_beta   90.00
_cell.angle_gamma   90.00
#
_symmetry.space_group_name_H-M   'P 1'
#
loop_
_entity.id
_entity.type
_entity.pdbx_description
1 polymer ?
#
loop_
_entity_poly.entity_id
_entity_poly.type
_entity_poly.pdbx_seq_one_letter_code
_entity_poly.pdbx_strand_id
1 'polypeptide(L)'
;MKRLSLIKRLASTSWGSDMDTLRSLYLGYVRSVIYYNLCLQASSSKTVQSEIDRVQNHALRFICGGMRSTPTAACEIHVRIEPLGLRRKKLLWRCMKEHK
;
A
#
# COMPACT_ATOMS: atom_id res chain seq x y z
N MET A 1 2.49 2.45 14.08
CA MET A 1 2.28 1.29 13.18
C MET A 1 3.37 0.24 13.34
N LYS A 2 3.14 -0.80 14.15
CA LYS A 2 4.10 -1.90 14.36
C LYS A 2 4.33 -2.78 13.10
N ARG A 3 3.34 -2.81 12.19
CA ARG A 3 3.41 -3.64 10.98
C ARG A 3 4.38 -3.08 9.93
N LEU A 4 4.36 -1.77 9.72
CA LEU A 4 5.26 -1.09 8.79
C LEU A 4 6.72 -1.14 9.25
N SER A 5 6.98 -1.09 10.56
CA SER A 5 8.34 -1.21 11.09
C SER A 5 8.98 -2.57 10.83
N LEU A 6 8.19 -3.64 10.71
CA LEU A 6 8.70 -4.96 10.33
C LEU A 6 9.24 -4.95 8.89
N ILE A 7 8.46 -4.41 7.95
CA ILE A 7 8.89 -4.25 6.55
C ILE A 7 10.16 -3.39 6.49
N LYS A 8 10.20 -2.28 7.23
CA LYS A 8 11.40 -1.43 7.31
C LYS A 8 12.63 -2.20 7.77
N ARG A 9 12.50 -2.99 8.85
CA ARG A 9 13.62 -3.75 9.43
C ARG A 9 14.15 -4.78 8.43
N LEU A 10 13.26 -5.53 7.79
CA LEU A 10 13.63 -6.54 6.78
C LEU A 10 14.18 -5.91 5.50
N ALA A 11 13.69 -4.73 5.10
CA ALA A 11 14.25 -4.00 3.97
C ALA A 11 15.65 -3.44 4.24
N SER A 12 16.04 -3.30 5.51
CA SER A 12 17.34 -2.74 5.91
C SER A 12 18.40 -3.81 6.21
N THR A 13 18.06 -5.11 6.12
CA THR A 13 19.03 -6.20 6.34
C THR A 13 19.80 -6.50 5.06
N SER A 14 21.13 -6.62 5.14
CA SER A 14 21.98 -6.81 3.96
C SER A 14 21.95 -8.23 3.37
N TRP A 15 21.33 -9.20 4.05
CA TRP A 15 21.26 -10.59 3.61
C TRP A 15 19.83 -10.95 3.21
N GLY A 16 19.57 -11.03 1.90
CA GLY A 16 18.49 -11.88 1.35
C GLY A 16 17.06 -11.35 1.35
N SER A 17 16.79 -10.07 1.65
CA SER A 17 15.43 -9.52 1.48
C SER A 17 15.19 -9.09 0.03
N ASP A 18 14.82 -10.05 -0.80
CA ASP A 18 14.43 -9.77 -2.18
C ASP A 18 13.13 -8.93 -2.25
N MET A 19 13.04 -8.11 -3.28
CA MET A 19 11.93 -7.19 -3.51
C MET A 19 10.59 -7.92 -3.62
N ASP A 20 10.53 -9.09 -4.28
CA ASP A 20 9.29 -9.87 -4.38
C ASP A 20 8.88 -10.48 -3.02
N THR A 21 9.86 -10.82 -2.18
CA THR A 21 9.61 -11.31 -0.81
C THR A 21 9.02 -10.20 0.07
N LEU A 22 9.62 -9.00 0.05
CA LEU A 22 9.12 -7.84 0.79
C LEU A 22 7.75 -7.38 0.28
N ARG A 23 7.54 -7.44 -1.03
CA ARG A 23 6.25 -7.18 -1.68
C ARG A 23 5.19 -8.16 -1.20
N SER A 24 5.49 -9.45 -1.20
CA SER A 24 4.58 -10.50 -0.73
C SER A 24 4.23 -10.31 0.74
N LEU A 25 5.22 -9.98 1.57
CA LEU A 25 5.01 -9.66 2.98
C LEU A 25 4.11 -8.43 3.16
N TYR A 26 4.33 -7.36 2.38
CA TYR A 26 3.45 -6.19 2.40
C TYR A 26 2.02 -6.57 2.04
N LEU A 27 1.82 -7.34 0.97
CA LEU A 27 0.51 -7.78 0.50
C LEU A 27 -0.22 -8.62 1.56
N GLY A 28 0.47 -9.55 2.20
CA GLY A 28 -0.10 -10.45 3.20
C GLY A 28 -0.32 -9.79 4.58
N TYR A 29 0.56 -8.88 5.01
CA TYR A 29 0.58 -8.42 6.39
C TYR A 29 0.07 -7.00 6.62
N VAL A 30 0.40 -6.06 5.72
CA VAL A 30 -0.04 -4.65 5.85
C VAL A 30 -1.25 -4.40 4.97
N ARG A 31 -1.16 -4.77 3.70
CA ARG A 31 -2.20 -4.52 2.69
C ARG A 31 -3.50 -5.25 3.01
N SER A 32 -3.44 -6.45 3.57
CA SER A 32 -4.63 -7.21 4.00
C SER A 32 -5.49 -6.44 5.02
N VAL A 33 -4.85 -5.81 6.01
CA VAL A 33 -5.54 -4.97 7.01
C VAL A 33 -6.12 -3.71 6.37
N ILE A 34 -5.39 -3.07 5.47
CA ILE A 34 -5.91 -1.91 4.73
C ILE A 34 -7.12 -2.32 3.88
N TYR A 35 -7.06 -3.50 3.26
CA TYR A 35 -8.11 -4.02 2.38
C TYR A 35 -9.38 -4.38 3.14
N TYR A 36 -9.27 -5.01 4.32
CA TYR A 36 -10.43 -5.30 5.16
C TYR A 36 -11.24 -4.02 5.47
N ASN A 37 -10.53 -2.91 5.69
CA ASN A 37 -11.15 -1.61 6.00
C ASN A 37 -11.51 -0.78 4.74
N LEU A 38 -11.36 -1.33 3.52
CA LEU A 38 -11.50 -0.55 2.29
C LEU A 38 -12.92 0.01 2.08
N CYS A 39 -13.95 -0.72 2.50
CA CYS A 39 -15.35 -0.26 2.44
C CYS A 39 -15.56 0.99 3.30
N LEU A 40 -15.07 0.98 4.54
CA LEU A 40 -15.12 2.14 5.44
C LEU A 40 -14.28 3.31 4.92
N GLN A 41 -13.12 3.02 4.33
CA GLN A 41 -12.26 4.04 3.74
C GLN A 41 -12.90 4.77 2.56
N ALA A 42 -13.72 4.08 1.76
CA ALA A 42 -14.39 4.67 0.60
C ALA A 42 -15.31 5.84 1.00
N SER A 43 -15.96 5.74 2.17
CA SER A 43 -16.84 6.77 2.74
C SER A 43 -16.13 7.71 3.73
N SER A 44 -14.84 7.49 4.01
CA SER A 44 -14.06 8.30 4.96
C SER A 44 -13.62 9.64 4.38
N SER A 45 -13.25 10.60 5.23
CA SER A 45 -12.74 11.90 4.80
C SER A 45 -11.41 11.79 4.02
N LYS A 46 -11.14 12.79 3.18
CA LYS A 46 -9.89 12.88 2.38
C LYS A 46 -8.63 12.82 3.26
N THR A 47 -8.69 13.41 4.45
CA THR A 47 -7.59 13.39 5.43
C THR A 47 -7.27 11.96 5.86
N VAL A 48 -8.28 11.19 6.29
CA VAL A 48 -8.09 9.79 6.70
C VAL A 48 -7.58 8.93 5.53
N GLN A 49 -8.15 9.13 4.34
CA GLN A 49 -7.67 8.45 3.13
C GLN A 49 -6.19 8.75 2.85
N SER A 50 -5.75 10.00 3.01
CA SER A 50 -4.36 10.40 2.78
C SER A 50 -3.38 9.79 3.80
N GLU A 51 -3.79 9.63 5.06
CA GLU A 51 -2.99 8.97 6.09
C GLU A 51 -2.76 7.49 5.76
N ILE A 52 -3.77 6.81 5.23
CA ILE A 52 -3.66 5.41 4.81
C ILE A 52 -2.79 5.29 3.55
N ASP A 53 -2.90 6.24 2.61
CA ASP A 53 -2.03 6.31 1.44
C ASP A 53 -0.57 6.51 1.81
N ARG A 54 -0.28 7.35 2.82
CA ARG A 54 1.08 7.53 3.35
C ARG A 54 1.69 6.24 3.87
N VAL A 55 0.89 5.35 4.45
CA VAL A 55 1.34 4.03 4.93
C VAL A 55 1.76 3.13 3.78
N GLN A 56 0.96 3.07 2.71
CA GLN A 56 1.36 2.37 1.48
C GLN A 56 2.64 2.99 0.92
N ASN A 57 2.68 4.30 0.75
CA ASN A 57 3.79 4.99 0.10
C ASN A 57 5.12 4.74 0.83
N HIS A 58 5.11 4.76 2.16
CA HIS A 58 6.30 4.39 2.94
C HIS A 58 6.69 2.92 2.76
N ALA A 59 5.72 2.00 2.76
CA ALA A 59 6.01 0.59 2.53
C ALA A 59 6.65 0.36 1.16
N LEU A 60 6.13 0.99 0.10
CA LEU A 60 6.66 0.86 -1.26
C LEU A 60 8.09 1.37 -1.37
N ARG A 61 8.43 2.47 -0.67
CA ARG A 61 9.82 2.97 -0.62
C ARG A 61 10.76 1.98 0.04
N PHE A 62 10.34 1.33 1.13
CA PHE A 62 11.15 0.28 1.75
C PHE A 62 11.34 -0.91 0.81
N ILE A 63 10.28 -1.35 0.13
CA ILE A 63 10.35 -2.51 -0.79
C ILE A 63 11.22 -2.21 -2.02
N CYS A 64 11.11 -1.01 -2.59
CA CYS A 64 11.87 -0.57 -3.76
C CYS A 64 13.31 -0.16 -3.41
N GLY A 65 13.65 0.02 -2.14
CA GLY A 65 14.91 0.65 -1.72
C GLY A 65 15.02 2.13 -2.14
N GLY A 66 13.90 2.78 -2.47
CA GLY A 66 13.85 4.14 -2.98
C GLY A 66 14.10 5.20 -1.91
N MET A 67 14.74 6.31 -2.29
CA MET A 67 14.90 7.49 -1.44
C MET A 67 13.55 8.06 -1.00
N ARG A 68 13.53 8.88 0.05
CA ARG A 68 12.32 9.60 0.48
C ARG A 68 11.78 10.58 -0.58
N SER A 69 12.65 11.05 -1.48
CA SER A 69 12.30 11.97 -2.58
C SER A 69 11.72 11.26 -3.80
N THR A 70 11.85 9.93 -3.93
CA THR A 70 11.37 9.19 -5.10
C THR A 70 9.87 9.42 -5.32
N PRO A 71 9.36 9.68 -6.53
CA PRO A 71 7.92 9.84 -6.75
C PRO A 71 7.14 8.58 -6.38
N THR A 72 5.98 8.73 -5.71
CA THR A 72 5.14 7.59 -5.30
C THR A 72 4.72 6.72 -6.49
N ALA A 73 4.31 7.35 -7.59
CA ALA A 73 3.90 6.64 -8.81
C ALA A 73 5.03 5.76 -9.36
N ALA A 74 6.28 6.23 -9.29
CA ALA A 74 7.44 5.43 -9.70
C ALA A 74 7.61 4.18 -8.82
N CYS A 75 7.45 4.32 -7.49
CA CYS A 75 7.49 3.18 -6.58
C CYS A 75 6.33 2.19 -6.82
N GLU A 76 5.12 2.68 -7.10
CA GLU A 76 3.95 1.85 -7.41
C GLU A 76 4.16 1.02 -8.68
N ILE A 77 4.73 1.62 -9.73
CA ILE A 77 5.08 0.94 -10.98
C ILE A 77 6.18 -0.09 -10.73
N HIS A 78 7.26 0.30 -10.05
CA HIS A 78 8.40 -0.59 -9.81
C HIS A 78 8.03 -1.83 -8.99
N VAL A 79 7.29 -1.64 -7.89
CA VAL A 79 6.85 -2.73 -7.00
C VAL A 79 5.59 -3.42 -7.53
N ARG A 80 5.01 -2.99 -8.65
CA ARG A 80 3.81 -3.57 -9.26
C ARG A 80 2.63 -3.65 -8.27
N ILE A 81 2.37 -2.54 -7.57
CA ILE A 81 1.27 -2.40 -6.60
C ILE A 81 0.35 -1.27 -7.04
N GLU A 82 -0.95 -1.57 -7.04
CA GLU A 82 -2.00 -0.62 -7.41
C GLU A 82 -2.13 0.53 -6.38
N PRO A 83 -2.25 1.78 -6.85
CA PRO A 83 -2.59 2.93 -6.00
C PRO A 83 -3.90 2.72 -5.25
N LEU A 84 -3.90 3.04 -3.96
CA LEU A 84 -5.09 2.89 -3.09
C LEU A 84 -6.30 3.68 -3.57
N GLY A 85 -6.08 4.88 -4.11
CA GLY A 85 -7.14 5.72 -4.67
C GLY A 85 -7.85 5.05 -5.85
N LEU A 86 -7.12 4.38 -6.74
CA LEU A 86 -7.72 3.62 -7.85
C LEU A 86 -8.52 2.43 -7.32
N ARG A 87 -7.99 1.74 -6.33
CA ARG A 87 -8.64 0.59 -5.70
C ARG A 87 -9.96 0.97 -5.01
N ARG A 88 -9.99 2.10 -4.30
CA ARG A 88 -11.23 2.66 -3.72
C ARG A 88 -12.26 3.00 -4.79
N LYS A 89 -11.85 3.67 -5.87
CA LYS A 89 -12.73 3.96 -7.01
C LYS A 89 -13.31 2.68 -7.62
N LYS A 90 -12.48 1.66 -7.85
CA LYS A 90 -12.91 0.37 -8.40
C LYS A 90 -13.96 -0.32 -7.53
N LEU A 91 -13.83 -0.24 -6.21
CA LEU A 91 -14.83 -0.77 -5.27
C LEU A 91 -16.16 0.00 -5.39
N LEU A 92 -16.12 1.33 -5.38
CA LEU A 92 -17.31 2.17 -5.56
C LEU A 92 -18.02 1.88 -6.89
N TRP A 93 -17.27 1.79 -7.98
CA TRP A 93 -17.79 1.42 -9.29
C TRP A 93 -18.46 0.05 -9.28
N ARG A 94 -17.90 -0.92 -8.56
CA ARG A 94 -18.49 -2.26 -8.43
C ARG A 94 -19.82 -2.20 -7.69
N CYS A 95 -19.88 -1.52 -6.54
CA CYS A 95 -21.12 -1.35 -5.79
C CYS A 95 -22.21 -0.66 -6.62
N MET A 96 -21.85 0.37 -7.40
CA MET A 96 -22.81 1.06 -8.28
C MET A 96 -23.38 0.15 -9.38
N LYS A 97 -22.59 -0.81 -9.88
CA LYS A 97 -23.05 -1.77 -10.89
C LYS A 97 -23.96 -2.85 -10.33
N GLU A 98 -23.78 -3.25 -9.07
CA GLU A 98 -24.56 -4.30 -8.43
C GLU A 98 -25.99 -3.84 -8.07
N HIS A 99 -26.26 -2.53 -8.03
CA HIS A 99 -27.57 -1.94 -7.75
C HIS A 99 -28.36 -1.50 -9.01
N LYS A 100 -27.94 -1.94 -10.20
CA LYS A 100 -28.57 -1.60 -11.47
C LYS A 100 -28.97 -2.88 -12.21
#